data_AF-A0A2I0JAU6-F1
#
_entry.id   AF-A0A2I0JAU6-F1
#
_cell.length_a   1.000
_cell.length_b   1.000
_cell.length_c   1.000
_cell.angle_alpha   90.00
_cell.angle_beta   90.00
_cell.angle_gamma   90.00
#
_symmetry.space_group_name_H-M   'P 1'
#
loop_
_entity.id
_entity.type
_entity.pdbx_description
1 polymer ?
#
loop_
_entity_poly.entity_id
_entity_poly.type
_entity_poly.pdbx_seq_one_letter_code
_entity_poly.pdbx_strand_id
1 'polypeptide(L)'
;MVDMKCEGCVNAVKGKLQTVDGVKDVEVDLSNQVVRILGSAPVKMLTEALEQTGRKARLIGQGVPEDFLISAAVAEFKGPEIFGVVRFAQVNMDLSRVEASFSGLSSGKHGWSINEFEADEKGEAFSSGVKAKLRVTDLIGRSVVVYGTEDKSDSGIMAAVIARSAGVGENYKKLCTCDGTTIWESSNQDFVASKV
;
A
#
# COMPACT_ATOMS: atom_id res chain seq x y z
N MET A 1 -5.26 6.34 5.40
CA MET A 1 -6.24 6.53 6.50
C MET A 1 -5.54 6.21 7.81
N VAL A 2 -5.64 7.12 8.77
CA VAL A 2 -4.96 7.05 10.07
C VAL A 2 -5.95 7.53 11.12
N ASP A 3 -6.13 6.77 12.20
CA ASP A 3 -7.04 7.16 13.29
C ASP A 3 -6.43 8.31 14.13
N MET A 4 -7.15 9.42 14.21
CA MET A 4 -6.74 10.71 14.77
C MET A 4 -7.96 11.34 15.45
N LYS A 5 -7.84 11.68 16.75
CA LYS A 5 -8.98 12.15 17.55
C LYS A 5 -8.94 13.65 17.89
N CYS A 6 -7.82 14.32 17.61
CA CYS A 6 -7.62 15.72 17.97
C CYS A 6 -6.50 16.35 17.14
N GLU A 7 -6.36 17.68 17.22
CA GLU A 7 -5.27 18.45 16.61
C GLU A 7 -3.88 18.02 17.09
N GLY A 8 -3.76 17.56 18.34
CA GLY A 8 -2.52 16.97 18.84
C GLY A 8 -2.09 15.73 18.04
N CYS A 9 -3.05 14.92 17.59
CA CYS A 9 -2.78 13.78 16.71
C CYS A 9 -2.31 14.23 15.33
N VAL A 10 -2.95 15.27 14.78
CA VAL A 10 -2.60 15.87 13.48
C VAL A 10 -1.16 16.36 13.50
N ASN A 11 -0.78 17.13 14.52
CA ASN A 11 0.56 17.67 14.66
C ASN A 11 1.62 16.57 14.82
N ALA A 12 1.33 15.53 15.63
CA ALA A 12 2.24 14.40 15.79
C ALA A 12 2.48 13.64 14.48
N VAL A 13 1.41 13.38 13.72
CA VAL A 13 1.48 12.71 12.41
C VAL A 13 2.24 13.56 11.40
N LYS A 14 1.88 14.85 11.27
CA LYS A 14 2.51 15.76 10.32
C LYS A 14 4.00 15.95 10.62
N GLY A 15 4.33 16.23 11.87
CA GLY A 15 5.71 16.41 12.32
C GLY A 15 6.57 15.17 12.08
N LYS A 16 6.02 13.96 12.32
CA LYS A 16 6.76 12.73 12.06
C LYS A 16 6.99 12.49 10.56
N LEU A 17 5.96 12.64 9.74
CA LEU A 17 6.04 12.40 8.29
C LEU A 17 6.98 13.38 7.58
N GLN A 18 7.04 14.64 8.03
CA GLN A 18 7.95 15.64 7.47
C GLN A 18 9.43 15.33 7.71
N THR A 19 9.76 14.42 8.64
CA THR A 19 11.14 13.96 8.86
C THR A 19 11.54 12.80 7.94
N VAL A 20 10.60 12.23 7.19
CA VAL A 20 10.85 11.09 6.30
C VAL A 20 11.45 11.61 4.99
N ASP A 21 12.62 11.09 4.62
CA ASP A 21 13.28 11.47 3.37
C ASP A 21 12.40 11.15 2.15
N GLY A 22 12.40 12.07 1.18
CA GLY A 22 11.54 12.01 0.00
C GLY A 22 10.10 12.50 0.21
N VAL A 23 9.68 12.89 1.42
CA VAL A 23 8.41 13.59 1.63
C VAL A 23 8.58 15.07 1.30
N LYS A 24 7.69 15.60 0.44
CA LYS A 24 7.68 17.02 0.02
C LYS A 24 6.60 17.81 0.73
N ASP A 25 5.41 17.24 0.84
CA ASP A 25 4.29 17.88 1.51
C ASP A 25 3.36 16.86 2.19
N VAL A 26 2.70 17.31 3.26
CA VAL A 26 1.78 16.51 4.06
C VAL A 26 0.54 17.34 4.39
N GLU A 27 -0.59 16.89 3.86
CA GLU A 27 -1.90 17.42 4.19
C GLU A 27 -2.66 16.42 5.06
N VAL A 28 -3.31 16.92 6.10
CA VAL A 28 -4.08 16.09 7.03
C VAL A 28 -5.51 16.58 7.05
N ASP A 29 -6.43 15.68 6.75
CA ASP A 29 -7.86 15.87 6.86
C ASP A 29 -8.35 15.07 8.08
N LEU A 30 -8.49 15.78 9.20
CA LEU A 30 -8.94 15.19 10.47
C LEU A 30 -10.40 14.72 10.37
N SER A 31 -11.27 15.42 9.65
CA SER A 31 -12.68 15.05 9.51
C SER A 31 -12.83 13.71 8.78
N ASN A 32 -12.00 13.45 7.77
CA ASN A 32 -12.04 12.22 6.99
C ASN A 32 -11.02 11.16 7.44
N GLN A 33 -10.17 11.45 8.43
CA GLN A 33 -9.13 10.55 8.91
C GLN A 33 -8.11 10.21 7.81
N VAL A 34 -7.86 11.17 6.91
CA VAL A 34 -7.00 11.01 5.74
C VAL A 34 -5.73 11.83 5.90
N VAL A 35 -4.62 11.22 5.50
CA VAL A 35 -3.33 11.90 5.35
C VAL A 35 -2.95 11.77 3.90
N ARG A 36 -2.75 12.90 3.21
CA ARG A 36 -2.23 12.95 1.85
C ARG A 36 -0.76 13.32 1.92
N ILE A 37 0.05 12.60 1.15
CA ILE A 37 1.49 12.75 1.17
C ILE A 37 1.93 12.93 -0.27
N LEU A 38 2.58 14.06 -0.55
CA LEU A 38 3.26 14.29 -1.81
C LEU A 38 4.73 13.95 -1.61
N GLY A 39 5.27 13.05 -2.43
CA GLY A 39 6.67 12.66 -2.30
C GLY A 39 7.06 11.41 -3.08
N SER A 40 8.31 11.01 -2.87
CA SER A 40 8.93 9.80 -3.41
C SER A 40 9.35 8.80 -2.33
N ALA A 41 8.96 9.03 -1.08
CA ALA A 41 9.17 8.07 0.01
C ALA A 41 8.40 6.76 -0.26
N PRO A 42 8.98 5.59 0.00
CA PRO A 42 8.27 4.33 -0.14
C PRO A 42 7.12 4.17 0.84
N VAL A 43 6.05 3.47 0.44
CA VAL A 43 4.87 3.25 1.29
C VAL A 43 5.25 2.57 2.60
N LYS A 44 6.17 1.61 2.56
CA LYS A 44 6.66 0.91 3.76
C LYS A 44 7.22 1.89 4.80
N MET A 45 8.11 2.80 4.38
CA MET A 45 8.70 3.81 5.26
C MET A 45 7.64 4.78 5.82
N LEU A 46 6.66 5.17 5.01
CA LEU A 46 5.57 6.04 5.45
C LEU A 46 4.68 5.35 6.49
N THR A 47 4.34 4.07 6.29
CA THR A 47 3.57 3.28 7.25
C THR A 47 4.35 3.08 8.56
N GLU A 48 5.63 2.71 8.49
CA GLU A 48 6.49 2.57 9.68
C GLU A 48 6.61 3.89 10.46
N ALA A 49 6.77 5.02 9.76
CA ALA A 49 6.81 6.34 10.40
C ALA A 49 5.49 6.67 11.11
N LEU A 50 4.34 6.33 10.53
CA LEU A 50 3.03 6.50 11.15
C LEU A 50 2.84 5.60 12.36
N GLU A 51 3.28 4.35 12.28
CA GLU A 51 3.23 3.37 13.38
C GLU A 51 4.07 3.82 14.59
N GLN A 52 5.21 4.46 14.35
CA GLN A 52 6.03 5.07 15.42
C GLN A 52 5.29 6.18 16.18
N THR A 53 4.22 6.75 15.62
CA THR A 53 3.35 7.68 16.35
C THR A 53 2.30 6.98 17.23
N GLY A 54 2.30 5.65 17.26
CA GLY A 54 1.30 4.81 17.94
C GLY A 54 -0.01 4.65 17.14
N ARG A 55 0.00 4.95 15.83
CA ARG A 55 -1.20 4.95 14.99
C ARG A 55 -1.08 3.92 13.87
N LYS A 56 -2.08 3.05 13.76
CA LYS A 56 -2.20 2.16 12.60
C LYS A 56 -2.59 2.97 11.37
N ALA A 57 -1.92 2.70 10.26
CA ALA A 57 -2.18 3.34 8.99
C ALA A 57 -2.61 2.32 7.94
N ARG A 58 -3.61 2.69 7.14
CA ARG A 58 -4.04 1.91 5.97
C ARG A 58 -3.87 2.76 4.71
N LEU A 59 -3.15 2.25 3.72
CA LEU A 59 -3.11 2.86 2.39
C LEU A 59 -4.49 2.73 1.73
N ILE A 60 -5.04 3.84 1.23
CA ILE A 60 -6.36 3.87 0.59
C ILE A 60 -6.34 4.29 -0.88
N GLY A 61 -5.22 4.86 -1.34
CA GLY A 61 -4.99 5.18 -2.75
C GLY A 61 -3.56 5.61 -2.98
N GLN A 62 -3.07 5.46 -4.22
CA GLN A 62 -1.73 5.83 -4.64
C GLN A 62 -1.74 6.32 -6.09
N GLY A 63 -0.79 7.17 -6.48
CA GLY A 63 -0.68 7.69 -7.84
C GLY A 63 -0.86 9.20 -7.90
N VAL A 64 -0.78 9.75 -9.11
CA VAL A 64 -0.97 11.18 -9.37
C VAL A 64 -2.47 11.44 -9.60
N PRO A 65 -3.11 12.32 -8.79
CA PRO A 65 -4.50 12.71 -9.00
C PRO A 65 -4.70 13.32 -10.39
N GLU A 66 -5.89 13.14 -10.96
CA GLU A 66 -6.41 13.84 -12.17
C GLU A 66 -5.67 13.58 -13.50
N ASP A 67 -4.44 13.08 -13.49
CA ASP A 67 -3.64 12.85 -14.70
C ASP A 67 -3.94 11.50 -15.40
N PHE A 68 -4.46 10.50 -14.68
CA PHE A 68 -4.65 9.14 -15.20
C PHE A 68 -5.96 8.49 -14.75
N LEU A 69 -6.68 7.89 -15.70
CA LEU A 69 -7.89 7.09 -15.43
C LEU A 69 -7.61 5.80 -14.63
N ILE A 70 -6.38 5.27 -14.72
CA ILE A 70 -5.90 4.14 -13.92
C ILE A 70 -4.49 4.49 -13.47
N SER A 71 -4.38 4.95 -12.24
CA SER A 71 -3.11 5.39 -11.66
C SER A 71 -2.45 4.33 -10.78
N ALA A 72 -3.17 3.27 -10.38
CA ALA A 72 -2.65 2.26 -9.45
C ALA A 72 -3.08 0.82 -9.76
N ALA A 73 -2.21 -0.11 -9.40
CA ALA A 73 -2.48 -1.55 -9.43
C ALA A 73 -1.81 -2.27 -8.25
N VAL A 74 -2.32 -3.45 -7.93
CA VAL A 74 -1.80 -4.29 -6.86
C VAL A 74 -1.81 -5.76 -7.26
N ALA A 75 -0.78 -6.51 -6.86
CA ALA A 75 -0.79 -7.97 -6.89
C ALA A 75 -0.54 -8.48 -5.47
N GLU A 76 -1.47 -9.28 -4.94
CA GLU A 76 -1.40 -9.85 -3.60
C GLU A 76 -1.07 -11.34 -3.66
N PHE A 77 -0.05 -11.73 -2.90
CA PHE A 77 0.44 -13.09 -2.77
C PHE A 77 -0.06 -13.64 -1.42
N LYS A 78 -0.91 -14.67 -1.46
CA LYS A 78 -1.49 -15.32 -0.29
C LYS A 78 -1.23 -16.83 -0.34
N GLY A 79 0.04 -17.20 -0.22
CA GLY A 79 0.48 -18.60 -0.13
C GLY A 79 0.36 -19.13 1.29
N PRO A 80 0.60 -20.44 1.51
CA PRO A 80 0.63 -21.03 2.86
C PRO A 80 1.85 -20.55 3.68
N GLU A 81 2.96 -20.30 3.01
CA GLU A 81 4.24 -19.90 3.63
C GLU A 81 4.68 -18.51 3.16
N ILE A 82 4.56 -18.24 1.86
CA ILE A 82 4.98 -16.97 1.25
C ILE A 82 3.78 -16.03 1.13
N PHE A 83 3.93 -14.84 1.71
CA PHE A 83 2.97 -13.74 1.61
C PHE A 83 3.65 -12.52 1.02
N GLY A 84 2.88 -11.66 0.35
CA GLY A 84 3.45 -10.45 -0.18
C GLY A 84 2.48 -9.56 -0.92
N VAL A 85 2.92 -8.33 -1.16
CA VAL A 85 2.16 -7.34 -1.91
C VAL A 85 3.11 -6.61 -2.84
N VAL A 86 2.71 -6.52 -4.10
CA VAL A 86 3.35 -5.66 -5.10
C VAL A 86 2.39 -4.55 -5.45
N ARG A 87 2.86 -3.30 -5.36
CA ARG A 87 2.10 -2.09 -5.70
C ARG A 87 2.73 -1.42 -6.91
N PHE A 88 1.87 -0.95 -7.80
CA PHE A 88 2.23 -0.17 -8.96
C PHE A 88 1.53 1.18 -8.88
N ALA A 89 2.25 2.26 -9.13
CA ALA A 89 1.69 3.60 -9.22
C ALA A 89 2.27 4.33 -10.42
N GLN A 90 1.41 4.80 -11.32
CA GLN A 90 1.80 5.61 -12.47
C GLN A 90 2.31 6.97 -11.96
N VAL A 91 3.51 7.36 -12.39
CA VAL A 91 4.13 8.64 -12.03
C VAL A 91 3.96 9.65 -13.16
N ASN A 92 4.19 9.22 -14.40
CA ASN A 92 3.88 9.97 -15.61
C ASN A 92 3.64 8.98 -16.77
N MET A 93 3.49 9.42 -18.02
CA MET A 93 3.22 8.50 -19.15
C MET A 93 4.28 7.42 -19.40
N ASP A 94 5.53 7.64 -18.98
CA ASP A 94 6.66 6.75 -19.25
C ASP A 94 7.21 6.04 -18.00
N LEU A 95 6.85 6.51 -16.80
CA LEU A 95 7.39 6.02 -15.53
C LEU A 95 6.28 5.48 -14.64
N SER A 96 6.49 4.24 -14.17
CA SER A 96 5.73 3.67 -13.06
C SER A 96 6.64 3.38 -11.89
N ARG A 97 6.17 3.70 -10.68
CA ARG A 97 6.77 3.23 -9.44
C ARG A 97 6.29 1.82 -9.15
N VAL A 98 7.20 0.97 -8.73
CA VAL A 98 6.93 -0.41 -8.30
C VAL A 98 7.50 -0.60 -6.92
N GLU A 99 6.67 -1.11 -6.00
CA GLU A 99 7.08 -1.47 -4.65
C GLU A 99 6.65 -2.89 -4.35
N ALA A 100 7.55 -3.69 -3.78
CA ALA A 100 7.29 -5.06 -3.42
C ALA A 100 7.72 -5.30 -1.97
N SER A 101 6.88 -6.03 -1.23
CA SER A 101 7.20 -6.56 0.09
C SER A 101 6.78 -8.01 0.12
N PHE A 102 7.68 -8.89 0.55
CA PHE A 102 7.43 -10.31 0.70
C PHE A 102 7.92 -10.78 2.06
N SER A 103 7.27 -11.82 2.57
CA SER A 103 7.56 -12.47 3.85
C SER A 103 7.47 -13.98 3.66
N GLY A 104 8.28 -14.75 4.40
CA GLY A 104 8.29 -16.22 4.35
C GLY A 104 9.12 -16.81 3.21
N LEU A 105 10.06 -16.04 2.64
CA LEU A 105 10.99 -16.53 1.62
C LEU A 105 12.18 -17.24 2.26
N SER A 106 12.87 -18.10 1.48
CA SER A 106 14.21 -18.55 1.85
C SER A 106 15.18 -17.37 1.83
N SER A 107 16.18 -17.34 2.72
CA SER A 107 17.21 -16.29 2.66
C SER A 107 18.02 -16.38 1.37
N GLY A 108 18.34 -15.22 0.78
CA GLY A 108 19.14 -15.13 -0.44
C GLY A 108 18.45 -14.32 -1.54
N LYS A 109 19.03 -14.38 -2.74
CA LYS A 109 18.55 -13.63 -3.89
C LYS A 109 17.44 -14.36 -4.64
N HIS A 110 16.41 -13.61 -4.97
CA HIS A 110 15.23 -14.08 -5.68
C HIS A 110 14.95 -13.20 -6.90
N GLY A 111 14.63 -13.85 -8.02
CA GLY A 111 14.09 -13.19 -9.19
C GLY A 111 12.57 -13.01 -9.08
N TRP A 112 12.04 -11.96 -9.69
CA TRP A 112 10.61 -11.83 -9.94
C TRP A 112 10.36 -11.15 -11.29
N SER A 113 9.12 -11.18 -11.79
CA SER A 113 8.80 -10.76 -13.17
C SER A 113 9.27 -9.35 -13.56
N ILE A 114 9.59 -8.49 -12.59
CA ILE A 114 9.97 -7.08 -12.83
C ILE A 114 11.44 -6.81 -12.52
N ASN A 115 12.02 -7.53 -11.56
CA ASN A 115 13.31 -7.19 -10.94
C ASN A 115 13.91 -8.40 -10.21
N GLU A 116 14.92 -8.12 -9.40
CA GLU A 116 15.46 -9.01 -8.36
C GLU A 116 15.20 -8.38 -6.99
N PHE A 117 15.20 -9.20 -5.95
CA PHE A 117 15.24 -8.76 -4.56
C PHE A 117 16.02 -9.75 -3.71
N GLU A 118 16.45 -9.31 -2.53
CA GLU A 118 17.16 -10.14 -1.56
C GLU A 118 16.29 -10.30 -0.33
N ALA A 119 16.10 -11.56 0.08
CA ALA A 119 15.42 -11.93 1.31
C ALA A 119 16.42 -12.08 2.44
N ASP A 120 16.13 -11.43 3.57
CA ASP A 120 16.97 -11.49 4.77
C ASP A 120 16.89 -12.86 5.47
N GLU A 121 17.62 -13.02 6.57
CA GLU A 121 17.63 -14.25 7.37
C GLU A 121 16.26 -14.59 7.98
N LYS A 122 15.33 -13.64 8.05
CA LYS A 122 13.94 -13.83 8.54
C LYS A 122 12.98 -14.15 7.39
N GLY A 123 13.46 -14.20 6.15
CA GLY A 123 12.63 -14.41 4.97
C GLY A 123 11.84 -13.17 4.55
N GLU A 124 12.24 -11.98 5.01
CA GLU A 124 11.65 -10.71 4.62
C GLU A 124 12.41 -10.09 3.44
N ALA A 125 11.68 -9.62 2.43
CA ALA A 125 12.25 -8.92 1.30
C ALA A 125 11.47 -7.64 1.00
N PHE A 126 12.18 -6.55 0.70
CA PHE A 126 11.59 -5.29 0.29
C PHE A 126 12.35 -4.69 -0.89
N SER A 127 11.62 -4.19 -1.88
CA SER A 127 12.19 -3.49 -3.03
C SER A 127 11.28 -2.32 -3.42
N SER A 128 11.88 -1.19 -3.76
CA SER A 128 11.17 -0.02 -4.30
C SER A 128 12.00 0.58 -5.43
N GLY A 129 11.34 0.97 -6.52
CA GLY A 129 12.03 1.56 -7.66
C GLY A 129 11.08 2.15 -8.69
N VAL A 130 11.67 2.88 -9.64
CA VAL A 130 10.96 3.45 -10.79
C VAL A 130 11.34 2.68 -12.05
N LYS A 131 10.35 2.35 -12.87
CA LYS A 131 10.51 1.62 -14.12
C LYS A 131 10.05 2.46 -15.30
N ALA A 132 10.95 2.63 -16.26
CA ALA A 132 10.66 3.26 -17.54
C ALA A 132 9.93 2.28 -18.46
N LYS A 133 9.08 2.82 -19.35
CA LYS A 133 8.30 2.09 -20.35
C LYS A 133 7.37 1.02 -19.75
N LEU A 134 6.99 1.20 -18.49
CA LEU A 134 6.04 0.35 -17.79
C LEU A 134 4.79 1.20 -17.50
N ARG A 135 3.66 0.86 -18.12
CA ARG A 135 2.38 1.54 -17.89
C ARG A 135 1.46 0.65 -17.08
N VAL A 136 0.86 1.19 -16.01
CA VAL A 136 -0.04 0.46 -15.12
C VAL A 136 -1.21 -0.16 -15.89
N THR A 137 -1.76 0.55 -16.87
CA THR A 137 -2.85 0.08 -17.75
C THR A 137 -2.51 -1.22 -18.48
N ASP A 138 -1.24 -1.36 -18.89
CA ASP A 138 -0.78 -2.52 -19.67
C ASP A 138 -0.52 -3.74 -18.78
N LEU A 139 -0.42 -3.53 -17.46
CA LEU A 139 -0.16 -4.57 -16.47
C LEU A 139 -1.42 -5.25 -15.93
N ILE A 140 -2.55 -4.55 -15.91
CA ILE A 140 -3.80 -5.09 -15.36
C ILE A 140 -4.18 -6.40 -16.06
N GLY A 141 -4.47 -7.43 -15.28
CA GLY A 141 -4.84 -8.77 -15.77
C GLY A 141 -3.64 -9.66 -16.11
N ARG A 142 -2.40 -9.16 -16.09
CA ARG A 142 -1.19 -9.98 -16.16
C ARG A 142 -0.86 -10.56 -14.79
N SER A 143 0.18 -11.39 -14.73
CA SER A 143 0.70 -11.94 -13.47
C SER A 143 2.08 -11.39 -13.13
N VAL A 144 2.35 -11.31 -11.84
CA VAL A 144 3.69 -11.22 -11.28
C VAL A 144 4.03 -12.60 -10.72
N VAL A 145 5.21 -13.10 -11.05
CA VAL A 145 5.75 -14.39 -10.62
C VAL A 145 7.01 -14.14 -9.80
N VAL A 146 7.13 -14.83 -8.68
CA VAL A 146 8.33 -14.89 -7.85
C VAL A 146 9.04 -16.21 -8.12
N TYR A 147 10.36 -16.19 -8.16
CA TYR A 147 11.22 -17.33 -8.43
C TYR A 147 12.13 -17.61 -7.23
N GLY A 148 12.48 -18.89 -7.04
CA GLY A 148 13.42 -19.30 -5.99
C GLY A 148 14.85 -18.83 -6.25
N THR A 149 15.20 -18.58 -7.52
CA THR A 149 16.54 -18.19 -7.97
C THR A 149 16.53 -16.82 -8.63
N GLU A 150 17.68 -16.14 -8.61
CA GLU A 150 17.90 -14.83 -9.26
C GLU A 150 17.72 -14.92 -10.78
N ASP A 151 18.25 -15.98 -11.40
CA ASP A 151 18.30 -16.19 -12.85
C ASP A 151 16.97 -16.68 -13.45
N LYS A 152 15.97 -17.01 -12.61
CA LYS A 152 14.65 -17.51 -13.02
C LYS A 152 14.72 -18.79 -13.86
N SER A 153 15.75 -19.61 -13.63
CA SER A 153 15.95 -20.88 -14.33
C SER A 153 14.90 -21.93 -13.95
N ASP A 154 14.42 -21.90 -12.70
CA ASP A 154 13.40 -22.80 -12.18
C ASP A 154 11.96 -22.29 -12.41
N SER A 155 10.98 -23.17 -12.21
CA SER A 155 9.58 -22.78 -12.19
C SER A 155 9.31 -21.75 -11.07
N GLY A 156 8.43 -20.78 -11.35
CA GLY A 156 8.01 -19.79 -10.36
C GLY A 156 7.42 -20.45 -9.11
N ILE A 157 7.83 -19.98 -7.93
CA ILE A 157 7.40 -20.51 -6.63
C ILE A 157 6.04 -19.95 -6.19
N MET A 158 5.66 -18.77 -6.72
CA MET A 158 4.37 -18.15 -6.44
C MET A 158 4.02 -17.15 -7.54
N ALA A 159 2.72 -17.00 -7.82
CA ALA A 159 2.23 -15.99 -8.76
C ALA A 159 0.98 -15.29 -8.23
N ALA A 160 0.80 -14.04 -8.63
CA ALA A 160 -0.40 -13.26 -8.33
C ALA A 160 -0.84 -12.45 -9.56
N VAL A 161 -2.14 -12.31 -9.76
CA VAL A 161 -2.71 -11.46 -10.81
C VAL A 161 -2.61 -9.99 -10.39
N ILE A 162 -2.23 -9.14 -11.33
CA ILE A 162 -2.20 -7.69 -11.17
C ILE A 162 -3.63 -7.16 -11.33
N ALA A 163 -4.24 -6.76 -10.22
CA ALA A 163 -5.56 -6.17 -10.16
C ALA A 163 -5.50 -4.64 -10.11
N ARG A 164 -6.58 -3.98 -10.52
CA ARG A 164 -6.71 -2.52 -10.36
C ARG A 164 -6.71 -2.17 -8.88
N SER A 165 -6.06 -1.07 -8.53
CA SER A 165 -6.11 -0.48 -7.20
C SER A 165 -6.60 0.96 -7.30
N ALA A 166 -7.07 1.50 -6.18
CA ALA A 166 -7.61 2.84 -6.15
C ALA A 166 -6.50 3.89 -6.30
N GLY A 167 -6.75 4.88 -7.15
CA GLY A 167 -6.01 6.13 -7.17
C GLY A 167 -6.25 6.97 -5.91
N VAL A 168 -5.44 8.02 -5.73
CA VAL A 168 -5.66 8.99 -4.65
C VAL A 168 -7.01 9.68 -4.85
N GLY A 169 -7.90 9.56 -3.87
CA GLY A 169 -9.24 10.16 -3.91
C GLY A 169 -10.33 9.28 -4.55
N GLU A 170 -9.99 8.11 -5.10
CA GLU A 170 -10.97 7.22 -5.74
C GLU A 170 -11.65 6.26 -4.75
N ASN A 171 -11.12 6.13 -3.53
CA ASN A 171 -11.58 5.13 -2.57
C ASN A 171 -11.59 5.65 -1.12
N TYR A 172 -12.68 6.34 -0.78
CA TYR A 172 -13.03 6.70 0.59
C TYR A 172 -13.88 5.63 1.28
N LYS A 173 -13.90 4.40 0.77
CA LYS A 173 -14.76 3.34 1.30
C LYS A 173 -14.37 3.06 2.75
N LYS A 174 -15.27 3.45 3.67
CA LYS A 174 -15.18 3.17 5.10
C LYS A 174 -15.74 1.79 5.43
N LEU A 175 -16.73 1.31 4.67
CA LEU A 175 -17.37 0.00 4.84
C LEU A 175 -17.67 -0.68 3.49
N CYS A 176 -17.56 -2.02 3.44
CA CYS A 176 -17.56 -2.87 2.25
C CYS A 176 -18.76 -3.80 2.12
N THR A 177 -19.54 -3.75 1.03
CA THR A 177 -20.83 -4.49 0.92
C THR A 177 -20.81 -6.04 0.87
N CYS A 178 -19.66 -6.66 1.11
CA CYS A 178 -19.42 -8.11 1.05
C CYS A 178 -18.75 -8.45 2.38
N ASP A 179 -19.37 -9.26 3.27
CA ASP A 179 -18.82 -9.70 4.57
C ASP A 179 -18.18 -8.64 5.51
N GLY A 180 -18.34 -7.36 5.17
CA GLY A 180 -17.67 -6.20 5.75
C GLY A 180 -18.46 -4.92 5.56
N THR A 181 -19.80 -4.99 5.51
CA THR A 181 -20.66 -3.79 5.42
C THR A 181 -21.30 -3.57 6.76
N THR A 182 -21.50 -2.31 7.10
CA THR A 182 -22.55 -1.93 8.04
C THR A 182 -23.41 -0.92 7.32
N ILE A 183 -24.64 -1.37 7.06
CA ILE A 183 -25.76 -0.65 6.43
C ILE A 183 -26.41 0.30 7.45
N TRP A 184 -25.87 0.36 8.66
CA TRP A 184 -26.33 1.13 9.81
C TRP A 184 -25.10 1.55 10.64
N GLU A 185 -25.21 2.60 11.45
CA GLU A 185 -24.17 3.01 12.40
C GLU A 185 -24.85 3.35 13.74
N SER A 186 -24.49 2.65 14.83
CA SER A 186 -24.97 3.03 16.18
C SER A 186 -24.25 4.27 16.66
N SER A 187 -25.00 5.27 17.10
CA SER A 187 -24.50 6.34 17.94
C SER A 187 -24.70 6.02 19.43
N ASN A 188 -24.05 6.78 20.31
CA ASN A 188 -24.31 6.72 21.76
C ASN A 188 -25.76 7.13 22.13
N GLN A 189 -26.58 7.60 21.18
CA GLN A 189 -27.99 7.92 21.39
C GLN A 189 -28.91 6.69 21.20
N ASP A 190 -28.41 5.61 20.59
CA ASP A 190 -29.19 4.39 20.35
C ASP A 190 -29.24 3.45 21.58
N PHE A 191 -28.49 3.77 22.63
CA PHE A 191 -28.55 3.12 23.93
C PHE A 191 -29.37 3.97 24.91
N VAL A 192 -30.70 3.85 24.84
CA VAL A 192 -31.53 4.27 25.97
C VAL A 192 -31.37 3.21 27.06
N ALA A 193 -30.81 3.58 28.21
CA ALA A 193 -30.82 2.71 29.37
C ALA A 193 -32.28 2.37 29.70
N SER A 194 -32.65 1.10 29.54
CA SER A 194 -33.94 0.62 30.03
C SER A 194 -33.90 0.75 31.54
N LYS A 195 -34.63 1.74 32.06
CA LYS A 195 -34.99 1.82 33.47
C LYS A 195 -35.90 0.63 33.77
N VAL A 196 -35.37 -0.38 34.45
CA VAL A 196 -35.97 -1.02 35.63
C VAL A 196 -34.83 -1.55 36.49
#